data_AF-D8SF19-F1
#
_entry.id   AF-D8SF19-F1
#
_cell.length_a   1.000
_cell.length_b   1.000
_cell.length_c   1.000
_cell.angle_alpha   90.00
_cell.angle_beta   90.00
_cell.angle_gamma   90.00
#
_symmetry.space_group_name_H-M   'P 1'
#
loop_
_entity.id
_entity.type
_entity.pdbx_description
1 polymer ?
#
loop_
_entity_poly.entity_id
_entity_poly.type
_entity_poly.pdbx_seq_one_letter_code
_entity_poly.pdbx_strand_id
1 'polypeptide(L)'
;MITANASFFDAWAGPGCNNRLERYRACGCNNVGASQHGGYSFAYQGQTAAAYNTANCRGVAHTRFSSSVQDCSGFGWRSIFIQC
;
A
#
# COMPACT_ATOMS: atom_id res chain seq x y z
N MET A 1 9.90 -10.27 -22.13
CA MET A 1 9.52 -9.01 -21.45
C MET A 1 10.12 -9.06 -20.07
N ILE A 2 11.13 -8.24 -19.77
CA ILE A 2 11.63 -8.13 -18.40
C ILE A 2 10.65 -7.20 -17.68
N THR A 3 9.69 -7.76 -16.97
CA THR A 3 8.84 -6.99 -16.07
C THR A 3 9.78 -6.44 -15.00
N ALA A 4 10.09 -5.14 -15.03
CA ALA A 4 10.75 -4.49 -13.92
C ALA A 4 9.84 -4.68 -12.71
N ASN A 5 10.23 -5.61 -11.85
CA ASN A 5 9.50 -5.96 -10.65
C ASN A 5 9.66 -4.79 -9.66
N ALA A 6 8.72 -3.83 -9.71
CA ALA A 6 8.61 -2.77 -8.73
C ALA A 6 7.68 -3.19 -7.60
N SER A 7 8.08 -2.97 -6.35
CA SER A 7 7.21 -3.23 -5.20
C SER A 7 5.87 -2.54 -5.40
N PHE A 8 4.80 -3.24 -5.04
CA PHE A 8 3.45 -2.73 -5.15
C PHE A 8 2.68 -2.98 -3.86
N PHE A 9 1.80 -2.03 -3.56
CA PHE A 9 0.86 -2.09 -2.47
C PHE A 9 -0.52 -2.34 -3.04
N ASP A 10 -1.19 -3.36 -2.55
CA ASP A 10 -2.54 -3.73 -2.92
C ASP A 10 -3.46 -3.41 -1.73
N ALA A 11 -4.60 -2.80 -2.00
CA ALA A 11 -5.62 -2.52 -0.99
C ALA A 11 -6.99 -3.01 -1.47
N TRP A 12 -7.77 -3.59 -0.58
CA TRP A 12 -9.11 -4.11 -0.88
C TRP A 12 -10.19 -3.20 -0.31
N ALA A 13 -11.31 -3.11 -1.03
CA ALA A 13 -12.48 -2.37 -0.58
C ALA A 13 -13.39 -3.19 0.34
N GLY A 14 -14.00 -2.61 1.38
CA GLY A 14 -14.86 -3.37 2.30
C GLY A 14 -14.11 -4.47 3.07
N PRO A 15 -14.72 -5.20 4.01
CA PRO A 15 -13.97 -6.06 4.94
C PRO A 15 -13.23 -7.22 4.25
N GLY A 16 -11.94 -7.40 4.56
CA GLY A 16 -11.12 -8.52 4.10
C GLY A 16 -10.42 -8.29 2.76
N CYS A 17 -9.77 -9.35 2.26
CA CYS A 17 -9.06 -9.38 0.98
C CYS A 17 -9.86 -10.00 -0.19
N ASN A 18 -11.20 -9.98 -0.13
CA ASN A 18 -12.06 -10.70 -1.09
C ASN A 18 -12.82 -9.82 -2.07
N ASN A 19 -12.74 -8.50 -1.89
CA ASN A 19 -13.52 -7.52 -2.64
C ASN A 19 -12.67 -6.83 -3.73
N ARG A 20 -13.14 -5.68 -4.21
CA ARG A 20 -12.44 -4.87 -5.22
C ARG A 20 -11.03 -4.51 -4.75
N LEU A 21 -10.04 -4.98 -5.52
CA LEU A 21 -8.62 -4.68 -5.36
C LEU A 21 -8.25 -3.36 -6.05
N GLU A 22 -7.42 -2.57 -5.40
CA GLU A 22 -6.74 -1.41 -5.99
C GLU A 22 -5.24 -1.53 -5.77
N ARG A 23 -4.48 -1.49 -6.87
CA ARG A 23 -3.02 -1.68 -6.86
C ARG A 23 -2.29 -0.35 -7.06
N TYR A 24 -1.40 -0.05 -6.13
CA TYR A 24 -0.49 1.11 -6.14
C TYR A 24 0.93 0.63 -6.39
N ARG A 25 1.51 1.04 -7.52
CA ARG A 25 2.88 0.67 -7.93
C ARG A 25 3.73 1.86 -8.36
N ALA A 26 3.15 3.05 -8.36
CA ALA A 26 3.87 4.25 -8.78
C ALA A 26 4.83 4.69 -7.67
N CYS A 27 6.02 5.11 -8.09
CA CYS A 27 7.02 5.72 -7.22
C CYS A 27 6.45 6.95 -6.49
N GLY A 28 6.94 7.18 -5.28
CA GLY A 28 6.54 8.33 -4.49
C GLY A 28 5.21 8.10 -3.76
N CYS A 29 4.49 9.18 -3.51
CA CYS A 29 3.29 9.13 -2.70
C CYS A 29 2.04 8.82 -3.50
N ASN A 30 1.26 7.86 -3.02
CA ASN A 30 -0.02 7.46 -3.57
C ASN A 30 -1.09 7.57 -2.48
N ASN A 31 -2.21 8.23 -2.78
CA ASN A 31 -3.33 8.28 -1.86
C ASN A 31 -4.15 6.99 -1.98
N VAL A 32 -4.44 6.38 -0.83
CA VAL A 32 -5.33 5.23 -0.76
C VAL A 32 -6.77 5.74 -0.80
N GLY A 33 -7.59 5.16 -1.67
CA GLY A 33 -9.00 5.51 -1.76
C GLY A 33 -9.75 5.22 -0.45
N ALA A 34 -10.71 6.07 -0.11
CA ALA A 34 -11.44 6.00 1.17
C ALA A 34 -12.23 4.71 1.39
N SER A 35 -12.51 3.94 0.33
CA SER A 35 -13.21 2.66 0.42
C SER A 35 -12.25 1.48 0.53
N GLN A 36 -10.97 1.67 0.23
CA GLN A 36 -9.91 0.66 0.10
C GLN A 36 -9.21 0.43 1.43
N HIS A 37 -9.98 0.20 2.50
CA HIS A 37 -9.49 0.05 3.88
C HIS A 37 -9.79 -1.34 4.46
N GLY A 38 -10.10 -2.30 3.60
CA GLY A 38 -10.57 -3.63 3.93
C GLY A 38 -9.52 -4.63 4.40
N GLY A 39 -8.35 -4.47 3.82
CA GLY A 39 -7.21 -5.35 3.88
C GLY A 39 -6.15 -4.79 2.95
N TYR A 40 -4.90 -5.19 3.15
CA TYR A 40 -3.78 -4.73 2.37
C TYR A 40 -2.75 -5.84 2.16
N SER A 41 -1.95 -5.67 1.12
CA SER A 41 -0.77 -6.47 0.91
C SER A 41 0.30 -5.60 0.30
N PHE A 42 1.53 -5.95 0.61
CA PHE A 42 2.69 -5.33 0.03
C PHE A 42 3.56 -6.44 -0.53
N ALA A 43 3.87 -6.35 -1.81
CA ALA A 43 4.83 -7.22 -2.47
C ALA A 43 6.16 -6.49 -2.54
N TYR A 44 7.14 -6.94 -1.75
CA TYR A 44 8.48 -6.37 -1.77
C TYR A 44 9.31 -6.97 -2.92
N GLN A 45 9.79 -6.12 -3.81
CA GLN A 45 10.64 -6.48 -4.94
C GLN A 45 12.00 -5.74 -4.94
N GLY A 46 12.34 -5.11 -3.80
CA GLY A 46 13.58 -4.34 -3.60
C GLY A 46 13.33 -2.90 -3.15
N GLN A 47 12.12 -2.38 -3.36
CA GLN A 47 11.69 -1.07 -2.90
C GLN A 47 10.94 -1.19 -1.58
N THR A 48 11.33 -0.41 -0.58
CA THR A 48 10.57 -0.30 0.66
C THR A 48 9.35 0.61 0.47
N ALA A 49 8.38 0.52 1.37
CA ALA A 49 7.26 1.45 1.37
C ALA A 49 6.92 1.93 2.79
N ALA A 50 6.20 3.04 2.89
CA ALA A 50 5.78 3.62 4.15
C ALA A 50 4.32 4.09 4.07
N ALA A 51 3.50 3.68 5.03
CA ALA A 51 2.10 4.06 5.13
C ALA A 51 1.92 5.26 6.07
N TYR A 52 0.98 6.14 5.75
CA TYR A 52 0.69 7.36 6.51
C TYR A 52 -0.81 7.47 6.80
N ASN A 53 -1.16 7.94 8.00
CA ASN A 53 -2.54 8.23 8.40
C ASN A 53 -3.11 9.51 7.75
N THR A 54 -2.31 10.20 6.93
CA THR A 54 -2.68 11.44 6.25
C THR A 54 -2.67 11.23 4.74
N ALA A 55 -3.33 12.12 4.01
CA ALA A 55 -3.18 12.16 2.56
C ALA A 55 -1.83 12.77 2.16
N ASN A 56 -1.35 12.40 0.98
CA ASN A 56 -0.13 12.89 0.35
C ASN A 56 1.15 12.64 1.16
N CYS A 57 1.17 11.56 1.95
CA CYS A 57 2.34 11.11 2.72
C CYS A 57 2.91 12.21 3.61
N ARG A 58 2.02 13.04 4.17
CA ARG A 58 2.38 14.19 5.01
C ARG A 58 2.57 13.77 6.46
N GLY A 59 3.62 14.26 7.10
CA GLY A 59 3.88 13.96 8.52
C GLY A 59 4.64 12.64 8.70
N VAL A 60 4.36 11.92 9.78
CA VAL A 60 5.16 10.77 10.20
C VAL A 60 4.61 9.47 9.62
N ALA A 61 5.51 8.64 9.08
CA ALA A 61 5.17 7.29 8.64
C ALA A 61 4.72 6.44 9.83
N HIS A 62 3.52 5.86 9.73
CA HIS A 62 2.96 5.01 10.77
C HIS A 62 3.50 3.58 10.66
N THR A 63 3.54 3.05 9.45
CA THR A 63 3.95 1.67 9.17
C THR A 63 4.99 1.69 8.06
N ARG A 64 6.02 0.85 8.18
CA ARG A 64 7.05 0.70 7.15
C ARG A 64 7.08 -0.75 6.69
N PHE A 65 7.19 -0.92 5.39
CA PHE A 65 7.24 -2.21 4.73
C PHE A 65 8.63 -2.42 4.14
N SER A 66 9.32 -3.44 4.65
CA SER A 66 10.64 -3.87 4.19
C SER A 66 10.67 -5.33 3.73
N SER A 67 9.50 -5.98 3.69
CA SER A 67 9.31 -7.36 3.27
C SER A 67 7.88 -7.53 2.76
N SER A 68 7.64 -8.59 2.00
CA SER A 68 6.29 -8.90 1.56
C SER A 68 5.40 -9.24 2.75
N VAL A 69 4.20 -8.66 2.80
CA VAL A 69 3.21 -8.89 3.86
C VAL A 69 1.82 -8.88 3.26
N GLN A 70 0.91 -9.66 3.82
CA GLN A 70 -0.50 -9.58 3.51
C GLN A 70 -1.28 -9.66 4.81
N ASP A 71 -2.24 -8.76 4.95
CA ASP A 71 -3.09 -8.65 6.12
C ASP A 71 -4.50 -8.28 5.66
N CYS A 72 -5.45 -9.14 5.97
CA CYS A 72 -6.85 -8.95 5.60
C CYS A 72 -7.66 -8.29 6.70
N SER A 73 -7.01 -7.73 7.72
CA SER A 73 -7.63 -6.84 8.67
C SER A 73 -7.73 -5.43 8.10
N GLY A 74 -8.77 -4.70 8.51
CA GLY A 74 -8.95 -3.32 8.07
C GLY A 74 -7.83 -2.42 8.59
N PHE A 75 -7.48 -1.39 7.81
CA PHE A 75 -6.37 -0.49 8.13
C PHE A 75 -6.77 0.99 8.05
N GLY A 76 -6.05 1.85 8.77
CA GLY A 76 -6.37 3.28 8.92
C GLY A 76 -5.57 4.25 8.05
N TRP A 77 -4.58 3.78 7.30
CA TRP A 77 -3.70 4.63 6.49
C TRP A 77 -4.42 5.22 5.29
N ARG A 78 -4.13 6.48 4.96
CA ARG A 78 -4.72 7.24 3.85
C ARG A 78 -3.78 7.40 2.67
N SER A 79 -2.50 7.13 2.83
CA SER A 79 -1.54 7.16 1.73
C SER A 79 -0.37 6.21 1.95
N ILE A 80 0.26 5.80 0.86
CA ILE A 80 1.41 4.93 0.80
C ILE A 80 2.51 5.60 -0.03
N PHE A 81 3.71 5.67 0.53
CA PHE A 81 4.91 6.10 -0.17
C PHE A 81 5.71 4.87 -0.59
N ILE A 82 5.94 4.68 -1.88
CA ILE A 82 6.80 3.62 -2.40
C ILE A 82 8.14 4.25 -2.75
N GLN A 83 9.20 3.76 -2.12
CA GLN A 83 10.55 4.25 -2.36
C GLN A 83 11.01 3.82 -3.75
N CYS A 84 11.63 4.74 -4.46
CA CYS A 84 12.43 4.49 -5.65
C CYS A 84 13.78 5.17 -5.37
#